data_AF-A0A6B2G3H7-F1
#
_entry.id   AF-A0A6B2G3H7-F1
#
_cell.length_a   1.000
_cell.length_b   1.000
_cell.length_c   1.000
_cell.angle_alpha   90.00
_cell.angle_beta   90.00
_cell.angle_gamma   90.00
#
_symmetry.space_group_name_H-M   'P 1'
#
loop_
_entity.id
_entity.type
_entity.pdbx_description
1 polymer ?
#
loop_
_entity_poly.entity_id
_entity_poly.type
_entity_poly.pdbx_seq_one_letter_code
_entity_poly.pdbx_strand_id
1 'polypeptide(L)'
;LKVPSGIFVPSVVLGSLMGRIIGLAIEYYSINYPYFFIFKLTCSTNNRCIYPSLYAIVGGAAVLGGVTQMTVCVVVMMVEITGQLNYILPLILTVIMAKWVSNALLTHGIYEEISFVNNYPYLSNKEEISVRFSVESMLDLKPKRPVITIPVDGIDLNSLFQKLIENKFSGYPLVTSDQTLQGYVSYNDLYPLVSKRKNGNPYEKPSIELYCLLDIFHGRIGATSYQ
;
A
#
# COMPACT_ATOMS: atom_id res chain seq x y z
N LEU A 1 -12.47 -6.00 -23.72
CA LEU A 1 -12.43 -4.52 -23.71
C LEU A 1 -12.14 -4.07 -22.29
N LYS A 2 -11.09 -3.25 -22.06
CA LYS A 2 -10.82 -2.68 -20.73
C LYS A 2 -11.49 -1.31 -20.68
N VAL A 3 -12.45 -1.14 -19.77
CA VAL A 3 -13.19 0.12 -19.58
C VAL A 3 -12.90 0.60 -18.16
N PRO A 4 -12.55 1.88 -17.95
CA PRO A 4 -12.37 2.40 -16.60
C PRO A 4 -13.71 2.38 -15.87
N SER A 5 -13.81 1.59 -14.79
CA SER A 5 -15.03 1.47 -13.98
C SER A 5 -14.68 1.32 -12.50
N GLY A 6 -15.54 1.87 -11.63
CA GLY A 6 -15.40 1.79 -10.18
C GLY A 6 -16.38 0.78 -9.57
N ILE A 7 -15.91 0.01 -8.60
CA ILE A 7 -16.72 -1.02 -7.91
C ILE A 7 -17.43 -0.51 -6.63
N PHE A 8 -17.12 0.71 -6.19
CA PHE A 8 -17.64 1.27 -4.94
C PHE A 8 -19.15 1.54 -4.98
N VAL A 9 -19.60 2.35 -5.94
CA VAL A 9 -21.01 2.74 -6.09
C VAL A 9 -21.94 1.54 -6.25
N PRO A 10 -21.70 0.57 -7.15
CA PRO A 10 -22.62 -0.57 -7.30
C PRO A 10 -22.70 -1.43 -6.03
N SER A 11 -21.60 -1.58 -5.29
CA SER A 11 -21.56 -2.34 -4.03
C SER A 11 -22.40 -1.68 -2.94
N VAL A 12 -22.31 -0.35 -2.80
CA VAL A 12 -23.12 0.41 -1.84
C VAL A 12 -24.59 0.31 -2.20
N VAL A 13 -24.96 0.52 -3.47
CA VAL A 13 -26.36 0.45 -3.91
C VAL A 13 -26.95 -0.93 -3.64
N LEU A 14 -26.22 -2.00 -3.94
CA LEU A 14 -26.67 -3.37 -3.67
C LEU A 14 -26.92 -3.61 -2.18
N GLY A 15 -25.98 -3.20 -1.33
CA GLY A 15 -26.14 -3.29 0.12
C GLY A 15 -27.29 -2.44 0.65
N SER A 16 -27.49 -1.25 0.10
CA SER A 16 -28.59 -0.36 0.50
C SER A 16 -29.96 -0.90 0.11
N LEU A 17 -30.07 -1.56 -1.05
CA LEU A 17 -31.30 -2.25 -1.43
C LEU A 17 -31.61 -3.40 -0.48
N MET A 18 -30.63 -4.24 -0.16
CA MET A 18 -30.82 -5.33 0.82
C MET A 18 -31.17 -4.80 2.21
N GLY A 19 -30.46 -3.78 2.68
CA GLY A 19 -30.76 -3.12 3.95
C GLY A 19 -32.17 -2.52 4.00
N ARG A 20 -32.64 -1.94 2.89
CA ARG A 20 -34.00 -1.40 2.79
C ARG A 20 -35.07 -2.50 2.81
N ILE A 21 -34.84 -3.62 2.13
CA ILE A 21 -35.75 -4.78 2.17
C ILE A 21 -35.88 -5.28 3.61
N ILE A 22 -34.76 -5.41 4.33
CA ILE A 22 -34.76 -5.82 5.74
C ILE A 22 -35.48 -4.79 6.61
N GLY A 23 -35.22 -3.50 6.42
CA GLY A 23 -35.88 -2.42 7.17
C GLY A 23 -37.41 -2.42 7.00
N LEU A 24 -37.91 -2.63 5.77
CA LEU A 24 -39.34 -2.76 5.49
C LEU A 24 -39.94 -4.03 6.10
N ALA A 25 -39.22 -5.15 6.07
CA ALA A 25 -39.66 -6.38 6.70
C ALA A 25 -39.80 -6.23 8.23
N ILE A 26 -38.85 -5.54 8.88
CA ILE A 26 -38.89 -5.26 10.31
C ILE A 26 -40.05 -4.31 10.65
N GLU A 27 -40.26 -3.26 9.84
CA GLU A 27 -41.41 -2.35 10.00
C GLU A 27 -42.74 -3.11 9.89
N TYR A 28 -42.88 -3.96 8.87
CA TYR A 28 -44.06 -4.81 8.69
C TYR A 28 -44.27 -5.75 9.87
N TYR A 29 -43.21 -6.40 10.36
CA TYR A 29 -43.30 -7.32 11.49
C TYR A 29 -43.68 -6.61 12.80
N SER A 30 -43.16 -5.39 13.01
CA SER A 30 -43.45 -4.59 14.21
C SER A 30 -44.92 -4.18 14.28
N ILE A 31 -45.59 -3.96 13.14
CA ILE A 31 -47.03 -3.63 13.09
C ILE A 31 -47.89 -4.87 13.40
N ASN A 32 -47.49 -6.04 12.89
CA ASN A 32 -48.26 -7.28 13.04
C ASN A 32 -48.10 -7.95 14.42
N TYR A 33 -46.92 -7.81 15.05
CA TYR A 33 -46.63 -8.44 16.36
C TYR A 33 -46.12 -7.42 17.41
N PRO A 34 -46.96 -6.47 17.84
CA PRO A 34 -46.55 -5.41 18.77
C PRO A 34 -46.25 -5.90 20.20
N TYR A 35 -46.63 -7.13 20.55
CA TYR A 35 -46.45 -7.69 21.89
C TYR A 35 -45.08 -8.33 22.14
N PHE A 36 -44.20 -8.40 21.13
CA PHE A 36 -42.86 -8.94 21.31
C PHE A 36 -42.01 -8.01 22.21
N PHE A 37 -41.27 -8.59 23.16
CA PHE A 37 -40.52 -7.83 24.19
C PHE A 37 -39.61 -6.74 23.61
N ILE A 38 -38.95 -7.03 22.48
CA ILE A 38 -38.02 -6.12 21.80
C ILE A 38 -38.76 -4.87 21.28
N PHE A 39 -39.90 -5.04 20.61
CA PHE A 39 -40.67 -3.94 20.02
C PHE A 39 -41.44 -3.13 21.07
N LYS A 40 -41.83 -3.77 22.18
CA LYS A 40 -42.50 -3.11 23.31
C LYS A 40 -41.60 -2.08 24.02
N LEU A 41 -40.29 -2.32 24.08
CA LEU A 41 -39.34 -1.45 24.78
C LEU A 41 -38.88 -0.26 23.92
N THR A 42 -38.84 -0.43 22.60
CA THR A 42 -38.29 0.57 21.66
C THR A 42 -39.34 1.48 21.06
N CYS A 43 -40.60 1.04 20.94
CA CYS A 43 -41.63 1.78 20.23
C CYS A 43 -42.72 2.27 21.19
N SER A 44 -42.74 3.58 21.45
CA SER A 44 -43.83 4.24 22.16
C SER A 44 -45.06 4.35 21.25
N THR A 45 -46.25 4.13 21.81
CA THR A 45 -47.52 3.79 21.16
C THR A 45 -48.12 4.80 20.17
N ASN A 46 -47.37 5.79 19.68
CA ASN A 46 -47.93 6.82 18.78
C ASN A 46 -47.01 7.35 17.67
N ASN A 47 -45.76 6.88 17.54
CA ASN A 47 -44.81 7.37 16.51
C ASN A 47 -44.16 6.22 15.72
N ARG A 48 -43.81 6.49 14.45
CA ARG A 48 -42.99 5.58 13.63
C ARG A 48 -41.61 5.44 14.28
N CYS A 49 -41.39 4.26 14.84
CA CYS A 49 -40.21 3.90 15.62
C CYS A 49 -39.06 3.37 14.74
N ILE A 50 -39.39 2.78 13.60
CA ILE A 50 -38.44 2.13 12.68
C ILE A 50 -38.35 2.98 11.41
N TYR A 51 -37.12 3.36 11.04
CA TYR A 51 -36.85 4.12 9.82
C TYR A 51 -36.12 3.23 8.81
N PRO A 52 -36.77 2.76 7.74
CA PRO A 52 -36.14 1.87 6.75
C PRO A 52 -34.94 2.51 6.03
N SER A 53 -34.86 3.84 6.01
CA SER A 53 -33.71 4.59 5.48
C SER A 53 -32.40 4.31 6.25
N LEU A 54 -32.47 4.17 7.59
CA LEU A 54 -31.28 3.88 8.40
C LEU A 54 -30.74 2.48 8.11
N TYR A 55 -31.62 1.50 7.94
CA TYR A 55 -31.23 0.14 7.57
C TYR A 55 -30.60 0.08 6.16
N ALA A 56 -31.05 0.94 5.23
CA ALA A 56 -30.42 1.06 3.92
C ALA A 56 -28.98 1.60 4.00
N ILE A 57 -28.71 2.57 4.86
CA ILE A 57 -27.35 3.11 5.05
C ILE A 57 -26.44 2.04 5.68
N VAL A 58 -26.92 1.37 6.73
CA VAL A 58 -26.19 0.29 7.40
C VAL A 58 -25.90 -0.87 6.46
N GLY A 59 -26.87 -1.30 5.65
CA GLY A 59 -26.68 -2.37 4.67
C GLY A 59 -25.66 -2.01 3.58
N GLY A 60 -25.70 -0.76 3.10
CA GLY A 60 -24.70 -0.24 2.14
C GLY A 60 -23.29 -0.24 2.72
N ALA A 61 -23.15 0.22 3.98
CA ALA A 61 -21.89 0.22 4.70
C ALA A 61 -21.34 -1.20 4.93
N ALA A 62 -22.22 -2.15 5.30
CA ALA A 62 -21.84 -3.54 5.55
C ALA A 62 -21.30 -4.23 4.29
N VAL A 63 -21.99 -4.09 3.15
CA VAL A 63 -21.54 -4.67 1.88
C VAL A 63 -20.24 -4.02 1.41
N LEU A 64 -20.14 -2.69 1.45
CA LEU A 64 -18.91 -2.01 1.03
C LEU A 64 -17.72 -2.37 1.93
N GLY A 65 -17.93 -2.41 3.25
CA GLY A 65 -16.92 -2.80 4.23
C GLY A 65 -16.49 -4.26 4.11
N GLY A 66 -17.41 -5.17 3.79
CA GLY A 66 -17.09 -6.58 3.52
C GLY A 66 -16.30 -6.76 2.22
N VAL A 67 -16.74 -6.14 1.12
CA VAL A 67 -16.11 -6.26 -0.20
C VAL A 67 -14.69 -5.68 -0.23
N THR A 68 -14.50 -4.52 0.39
CA THR A 68 -13.21 -3.81 0.36
C THR A 68 -12.31 -4.15 1.53
N GLN A 69 -12.85 -4.74 2.60
CA GLN A 69 -12.18 -4.97 3.89
C GLN A 69 -11.59 -3.70 4.54
N MET A 70 -11.98 -2.52 4.06
CA MET A 70 -11.63 -1.22 4.64
C MET A 70 -12.68 -0.83 5.67
N THR A 71 -12.31 -0.75 6.95
CA THR A 71 -13.28 -0.53 8.02
C THR A 71 -13.44 0.95 8.39
N VAL A 72 -12.33 1.63 8.69
CA VAL A 72 -12.38 3.02 9.17
C VAL A 72 -12.86 3.96 8.07
N CYS A 73 -12.29 3.86 6.86
CA CYS A 73 -12.65 4.74 5.74
C CYS A 73 -14.12 4.62 5.34
N VAL A 74 -14.68 3.41 5.33
CA VAL A 74 -16.09 3.19 4.95
C VAL A 74 -17.04 3.81 5.98
N VAL A 75 -16.74 3.66 7.27
CA VAL A 75 -17.56 4.28 8.33
C VAL A 75 -17.51 5.79 8.23
N VAL A 76 -16.32 6.37 8.07
CA VAL A 76 -16.16 7.83 7.94
C VAL A 76 -16.90 8.35 6.70
N MET A 77 -16.74 7.70 5.56
CA MET A 77 -17.46 8.04 4.33
C MET A 77 -18.98 8.07 4.55
N MET A 78 -19.55 7.05 5.21
CA MET A 78 -20.99 6.99 5.45
C MET A 78 -21.47 8.07 6.41
N VAL A 79 -20.69 8.38 7.44
CA VAL A 79 -20.99 9.46 8.39
C VAL A 79 -20.95 10.82 7.70
N GLU A 80 -19.96 11.06 6.85
CA GLU A 80 -19.86 12.30 6.06
C GLU A 80 -21.03 12.45 5.10
N ILE A 81 -21.40 11.39 4.37
CA ILE A 81 -22.54 11.39 3.44
C ILE A 81 -23.86 11.65 4.18
N THR A 82 -24.04 11.05 5.36
CA THR A 82 -25.29 11.18 6.13
C THR A 82 -25.36 12.52 6.89
N GLY A 83 -24.22 13.16 7.16
CA GLY A 83 -24.14 14.43 7.88
C GLY A 83 -24.57 14.36 9.35
N GLN A 84 -24.66 13.15 9.93
CA GLN A 84 -25.13 12.93 11.30
C GLN A 84 -24.25 11.90 12.02
N LEU A 85 -23.69 12.30 13.16
CA LEU A 85 -22.76 11.47 13.96
C LEU A 85 -23.47 10.55 14.96
N ASN A 86 -24.75 10.79 15.26
CA ASN A 86 -25.50 10.09 16.30
C ASN A 86 -25.60 8.57 16.06
N TYR A 87 -25.45 8.13 14.81
CA TYR A 87 -25.58 6.73 14.41
C TYR A 87 -24.23 6.07 14.07
N ILE A 88 -23.12 6.61 14.55
CA ILE A 88 -21.78 6.06 14.26
C ILE A 88 -21.52 4.71 14.93
N LEU A 89 -22.00 4.51 16.17
CA LEU A 89 -21.81 3.27 16.91
C LEU A 89 -22.37 2.03 16.19
N PRO A 90 -23.65 2.01 15.75
CA PRO A 90 -24.17 0.87 15.01
C PRO A 90 -23.47 0.68 13.66
N LEU A 91 -23.03 1.75 12.99
CA LEU A 91 -22.26 1.64 11.74
C LEU A 91 -20.92 0.93 11.96
N ILE A 92 -20.17 1.30 12.99
CA ILE A 92 -18.90 0.64 13.32
C ILE A 92 -19.15 -0.85 13.62
N LEU A 93 -20.14 -1.16 14.46
CA LEU A 93 -20.46 -2.55 14.81
C LEU A 93 -20.79 -3.38 13.57
N THR A 94 -21.61 -2.84 12.68
CA THR A 94 -22.03 -3.55 11.45
C THR A 94 -20.87 -3.78 10.49
N VAL A 95 -19.99 -2.79 10.29
CA VAL A 95 -18.81 -2.91 9.43
C VAL A 95 -17.78 -3.87 10.02
N ILE A 96 -17.61 -3.89 11.34
CA ILE A 96 -16.75 -4.88 12.02
C ILE A 96 -17.33 -6.27 11.81
N MET A 97 -18.62 -6.49 12.08
CA MET A 97 -19.26 -7.79 11.85
C MET A 97 -19.13 -8.24 10.40
N ALA A 98 -19.34 -7.33 9.45
CA ALA A 98 -19.15 -7.61 8.02
C ALA A 98 -17.70 -8.00 7.70
N LYS A 99 -16.70 -7.33 8.30
CA LYS A 99 -15.29 -7.72 8.15
C LYS A 99 -15.01 -9.09 8.74
N TRP A 100 -15.54 -9.42 9.91
CA TRP A 100 -15.36 -10.74 10.52
C TRP A 100 -15.93 -11.85 9.63
N VAL A 101 -17.16 -11.66 9.14
CA VAL A 101 -17.79 -12.58 8.19
C VAL A 101 -17.00 -12.65 6.90
N SER A 102 -16.52 -11.51 6.38
CA SER A 102 -15.67 -11.50 5.18
C SER A 102 -14.39 -12.28 5.41
N ASN A 103 -13.68 -12.06 6.51
CA ASN A 103 -12.43 -12.75 6.82
C ASN A 103 -12.63 -14.27 6.99
N ALA A 104 -13.82 -14.70 7.44
CA ALA A 104 -14.16 -16.11 7.52
C ALA A 104 -14.39 -16.75 6.14
N LEU A 105 -14.84 -15.97 5.15
CA LEU A 105 -15.14 -16.46 3.80
C LEU A 105 -13.96 -16.29 2.84
N LEU A 106 -13.27 -15.15 2.89
CA LEU A 106 -12.13 -14.77 2.06
C LEU A 106 -11.06 -14.10 2.91
N THR A 107 -9.80 -14.52 2.74
CA THR A 107 -8.66 -13.94 3.45
C THR A 107 -8.29 -12.53 3.00
N HIS A 108 -8.62 -12.17 1.75
CA HIS A 108 -8.22 -10.90 1.13
C HIS A 108 -9.41 -10.15 0.53
N GLY A 109 -9.32 -8.82 0.54
CA GLY A 109 -10.28 -7.94 -0.11
C GLY A 109 -10.06 -7.89 -1.62
N ILE A 110 -11.06 -7.41 -2.37
CA ILE A 110 -10.98 -7.37 -3.84
C ILE A 110 -9.74 -6.62 -4.35
N TYR A 111 -9.32 -5.55 -3.68
CA TYR A 111 -8.14 -4.78 -4.09
C TYR A 111 -6.82 -5.53 -3.93
N GLU A 112 -6.71 -6.37 -2.91
CA GLU A 112 -5.52 -7.20 -2.69
C GLU A 112 -5.46 -8.33 -3.73
N GLU A 113 -6.59 -8.97 -4.01
CA GLU A 113 -6.71 -10.01 -5.05
C GLU A 113 -6.38 -9.48 -6.44
N ILE A 114 -6.89 -8.30 -6.82
CA ILE A 114 -6.57 -7.68 -8.11
C ILE A 114 -5.07 -7.35 -8.19
N SER A 115 -4.44 -6.95 -7.08
CA SER A 115 -3.01 -6.69 -7.04
C SER A 115 -2.19 -7.96 -7.27
N PHE A 116 -2.62 -9.07 -6.66
CA PHE A 116 -1.99 -10.38 -6.82
C PHE A 116 -2.11 -10.90 -8.26
N VAL A 117 -3.31 -10.83 -8.84
CA VAL A 117 -3.56 -11.24 -10.24
C VAL A 117 -2.74 -10.41 -11.23
N ASN A 118 -2.53 -9.13 -10.96
CA ASN A 118 -1.70 -8.26 -11.80
C ASN A 118 -0.19 -8.41 -11.54
N ASN A 119 0.23 -9.28 -10.61
CA ASN A 119 1.62 -9.52 -10.23
C ASN A 119 2.37 -8.24 -9.84
N TYR A 120 1.69 -7.31 -9.16
CA TYR A 120 2.37 -6.14 -8.62
C TYR A 120 3.17 -6.54 -7.37
N PRO A 121 4.45 -6.14 -7.25
CA PRO A 121 5.25 -6.38 -6.06
C PRO A 121 4.77 -5.47 -4.93
N TYR A 122 3.72 -5.90 -4.23
CA TYR A 122 3.16 -5.22 -3.06
C TYR A 122 3.68 -5.89 -1.79
N LEU A 123 4.23 -5.09 -0.88
CA LEU A 123 4.66 -5.56 0.44
C LEU A 123 3.52 -5.34 1.43
N SER A 124 2.89 -6.42 1.88
CA SER A 124 1.78 -6.35 2.83
C SER A 124 2.28 -6.02 4.23
N ASN A 125 1.70 -5.00 4.86
CA ASN A 125 1.92 -4.70 6.29
C ASN A 125 1.09 -5.61 7.22
N LYS A 126 0.13 -6.37 6.67
CA LYS A 126 -0.76 -7.26 7.45
C LYS A 126 -0.15 -8.65 7.67
N GLU A 127 0.79 -9.03 6.83
CA GLU A 127 1.58 -10.23 7.05
C GLU A 127 2.62 -9.86 8.12
N GLU A 128 2.30 -10.15 9.38
CA GLU A 128 3.38 -10.44 10.33
C GLU A 128 4.16 -11.58 9.70
N ILE A 129 5.25 -11.22 9.05
CA ILE A 129 6.35 -12.10 8.73
C ILE A 129 6.83 -12.59 10.10
N SER A 130 6.16 -13.60 10.64
CA SER A 130 6.57 -14.38 11.82
C SER A 130 7.81 -15.22 11.52
N VAL A 131 8.48 -14.90 10.42
CA VAL A 131 9.77 -15.44 10.10
C VAL A 131 10.74 -14.66 10.95
N ARG A 132 11.23 -15.35 11.98
CA ARG A 132 12.44 -15.02 12.74
C ARG A 132 13.63 -15.04 11.77
N PHE A 133 13.64 -14.15 10.79
CA PHE A 133 14.84 -13.89 10.03
C PHE A 133 15.78 -13.17 11.00
N SER A 134 16.77 -13.90 11.52
CA SER A 134 18.02 -13.24 11.88
C SER A 134 18.51 -12.53 10.61
N VAL A 135 19.22 -11.42 10.73
CA VAL A 135 19.82 -10.75 9.56
C VAL A 135 20.69 -11.73 8.75
N GLU A 136 21.22 -12.75 9.44
CA GLU A 136 21.93 -13.91 8.88
C GLU A 136 21.07 -14.77 7.93
N SER A 137 19.78 -14.94 8.21
CA SER A 137 18.85 -15.68 7.34
C SER A 137 18.56 -14.93 6.02
N MET A 138 18.72 -13.60 6.01
CA MET A 138 18.65 -12.79 4.79
C MET A 138 19.96 -12.83 3.99
N LEU A 139 21.09 -13.14 4.63
CA LEU A 139 22.37 -13.40 3.95
C LEU A 139 22.37 -14.77 3.26
N ASP A 140 21.63 -15.75 3.79
CA ASP A 140 21.42 -17.08 3.18
C ASP A 140 20.48 -17.07 1.97
N LEU A 141 19.69 -16.00 1.80
CA LEU A 141 19.05 -15.69 0.53
C LEU A 141 20.14 -15.24 -0.44
N LYS A 142 20.91 -16.22 -0.94
CA LYS A 142 21.88 -15.99 -2.02
C LYS A 142 21.20 -15.10 -3.06
N PRO A 143 21.79 -13.95 -3.39
CA PRO A 143 21.17 -13.05 -4.35
C PRO A 143 20.94 -13.86 -5.62
N LYS A 144 19.71 -13.87 -6.14
CA LYS A 144 19.31 -14.64 -7.34
C LYS A 144 20.20 -14.34 -8.55
N ARG A 145 21.00 -13.27 -8.49
CA ARG A 145 22.01 -12.87 -9.46
C ARG A 145 23.29 -12.45 -8.74
N PRO A 146 24.48 -12.70 -9.33
CA PRO A 146 25.73 -12.21 -8.76
C PRO A 146 25.66 -10.70 -8.58
N VAL A 147 26.04 -10.21 -7.40
CA VAL A 147 26.10 -8.78 -7.12
C VAL A 147 27.28 -8.21 -7.90
N ILE A 148 26.99 -7.30 -8.82
CA ILE A 148 28.02 -6.62 -9.61
C ILE A 148 28.50 -5.43 -8.81
N THR A 149 29.75 -5.51 -8.37
CA THR A 149 30.41 -4.49 -7.57
C THR A 149 31.27 -3.58 -8.45
N ILE A 150 31.41 -2.33 -8.03
CA ILE A 150 32.30 -1.33 -8.64
C ILE A 150 33.47 -1.15 -7.67
N PRO A 151 34.69 -1.63 -8.00
CA PRO A 151 35.86 -1.37 -7.17
C PRO A 151 36.16 0.11 -7.05
N VAL A 152 36.57 0.50 -5.84
CA VAL A 152 36.90 1.89 -5.50
C VAL A 152 38.28 2.30 -6.04
N ASP A 153 39.20 1.33 -6.12
CA ASP A 153 40.62 1.54 -6.41
C ASP A 153 40.95 1.86 -7.90
N GLY A 154 39.93 2.26 -8.67
CA GLY A 154 40.04 2.67 -10.06
C GLY A 154 39.50 1.62 -11.03
N ILE A 155 38.54 2.05 -11.87
CA ILE A 155 37.99 1.26 -12.97
C ILE A 155 38.18 2.04 -14.26
N ASP A 156 38.54 1.33 -15.33
CA ASP A 156 38.54 1.91 -16.67
C ASP A 156 37.12 2.27 -17.10
N LEU A 157 36.93 3.52 -17.54
CA LEU A 157 35.61 4.07 -17.85
C LEU A 157 34.88 3.23 -18.89
N ASN A 158 35.61 2.71 -19.90
CA ASN A 158 35.03 1.87 -20.95
C ASN A 158 34.46 0.56 -20.39
N SER A 159 35.18 -0.07 -19.46
CA SER A 159 34.75 -1.29 -18.78
C SER A 159 33.54 -1.02 -17.88
N LEU A 160 33.50 0.14 -17.22
CA LEU A 160 32.35 0.56 -16.40
C LEU A 160 31.10 0.78 -17.24
N PHE A 161 31.23 1.49 -18.37
CA PHE A 161 30.15 1.67 -19.34
C PHE A 161 29.59 0.36 -19.86
N GLN A 162 30.48 -0.56 -20.22
CA GLN A 162 30.07 -1.85 -20.74
C GLN A 162 29.29 -2.63 -19.68
N LYS A 163 29.75 -2.65 -18.42
CA LYS A 163 29.02 -3.23 -17.28
C LYS A 163 27.66 -2.58 -17.04
N LEU A 164 27.56 -1.25 -17.15
CA LEU A 164 26.31 -0.48 -17.01
C LEU A 164 25.27 -0.83 -18.09
N ILE A 165 25.73 -1.06 -19.33
CA ILE A 165 24.86 -1.40 -20.46
C ILE A 165 24.43 -2.87 -20.37
N GLU A 166 25.35 -3.77 -20.04
CA GLU A 166 25.07 -5.21 -19.92
C GLU A 166 24.13 -5.53 -18.74
N ASN A 167 24.24 -4.77 -17.65
CA ASN A 167 23.52 -5.08 -16.41
C ASN A 167 22.70 -3.89 -15.93
N LYS A 168 21.43 -3.82 -16.36
CA LYS A 168 20.51 -2.74 -16.01
C LYS A 168 19.92 -2.89 -14.61
N PHE A 169 20.75 -2.69 -13.59
CA PHE A 169 20.33 -2.66 -12.19
C PHE A 169 20.01 -1.24 -11.74
N SER A 170 19.21 -1.09 -10.68
CA SER A 170 18.82 0.23 -10.15
C SER A 170 19.99 0.99 -9.48
N GLY A 171 21.03 0.25 -9.08
CA GLY A 171 22.28 0.80 -8.56
C GLY A 171 23.26 -0.30 -8.19
N TYR A 172 24.48 0.11 -7.86
CA TYR A 172 25.62 -0.76 -7.66
C TYR A 172 26.30 -0.42 -6.33
N PRO A 173 26.67 -1.43 -5.53
CA PRO A 173 27.51 -1.22 -4.36
C PRO A 173 28.97 -0.93 -4.74
N LEU A 174 29.59 -0.02 -4.00
CA LEU A 174 31.01 0.35 -4.08
C LEU A 174 31.81 -0.49 -3.09
N VAL A 175 32.84 -1.17 -3.57
CA VAL A 175 33.61 -2.13 -2.76
C VAL A 175 35.10 -1.86 -2.91
N THR A 176 35.88 -1.92 -1.82
CA THR A 176 37.35 -1.81 -1.86
C THR A 176 38.00 -3.15 -2.23
N SER A 177 39.28 -3.17 -2.62
CA SER A 177 40.04 -4.41 -2.86
C SER A 177 39.92 -5.46 -1.72
N ASP A 178 39.71 -5.01 -0.48
CA ASP A 178 39.52 -5.86 0.71
C ASP A 178 38.09 -6.42 0.85
N GLN A 179 37.25 -6.31 -0.18
CA GLN A 179 35.83 -6.72 -0.19
C GLN A 179 34.94 -6.00 0.84
N THR A 180 35.38 -4.86 1.35
CA THR A 180 34.60 -4.03 2.28
C THR A 180 33.66 -3.10 1.51
N LEU A 181 32.39 -3.03 1.97
CA LEU A 181 31.38 -2.15 1.37
C LEU A 181 31.60 -0.71 1.85
N GLN A 182 31.89 0.20 0.92
CA GLN A 182 32.11 1.61 1.25
C GLN A 182 30.87 2.48 0.97
N GLY A 183 30.02 2.08 0.01
CA GLY A 183 28.84 2.87 -0.33
C GLY A 183 27.95 2.26 -1.41
N TYR A 184 26.95 3.02 -1.84
CA TYR A 184 25.99 2.64 -2.89
C TYR A 184 25.82 3.79 -3.87
N VAL A 185 25.79 3.49 -5.17
CA VAL A 185 25.57 4.47 -6.23
C VAL A 185 24.40 4.05 -7.12
N SER A 186 23.47 4.97 -7.40
CA SER A 186 22.35 4.70 -8.30
C SER A 186 22.79 4.70 -9.77
N TYR A 187 22.15 3.87 -10.60
CA TYR A 187 22.34 3.89 -12.04
C TYR A 187 22.00 5.25 -12.67
N ASN A 188 20.93 5.89 -12.16
CA ASN A 188 20.43 7.15 -12.69
C ASN A 188 21.40 8.31 -12.47
N ASP A 189 22.20 8.25 -11.40
CA ASP A 189 23.22 9.26 -11.11
C ASP A 189 24.52 8.95 -11.85
N LEU A 190 24.87 7.65 -11.97
CA LEU A 190 26.13 7.23 -12.57
C LEU A 190 26.14 7.34 -14.11
N TYR A 191 25.06 6.92 -14.78
CA TYR A 191 24.95 6.94 -16.24
C TYR A 191 25.17 8.32 -16.89
N PRO A 192 24.56 9.43 -16.43
CA PRO A 192 24.78 10.74 -17.02
C PRO A 192 26.21 11.25 -16.82
N LEU A 193 26.84 10.96 -15.68
CA LEU A 193 28.22 11.38 -15.39
C LEU A 193 29.21 10.66 -16.29
N VAL A 194 29.00 9.35 -16.47
CA VAL A 194 29.86 8.49 -17.27
C VAL A 194 29.67 8.87 -18.76
N SER A 195 28.43 8.99 -19.25
CA SER A 195 28.10 9.42 -20.64
C SER A 195 28.66 10.79 -21.03
N LYS A 196 28.58 11.80 -20.16
CA LYS A 196 29.19 13.11 -20.39
C LYS A 196 30.70 13.02 -20.54
N ARG A 197 31.37 12.19 -19.75
CA ARG A 197 32.84 12.04 -19.80
C ARG A 197 33.35 11.33 -21.05
N LYS A 198 32.55 10.46 -21.66
CA LYS A 198 32.89 9.79 -22.94
C LYS A 198 32.72 10.69 -24.15
N ASN A 199 31.71 11.56 -24.13
CA ASN A 199 31.37 12.44 -25.25
C ASN A 199 31.95 13.85 -25.10
N GLY A 200 32.40 14.22 -23.90
CA GLY A 200 32.97 15.53 -23.58
C GLY A 200 34.48 15.60 -23.81
N ASN A 201 34.93 16.73 -24.34
CA ASN A 201 36.33 17.08 -24.52
C ASN A 201 37.07 17.03 -23.15
N PRO A 202 38.30 16.46 -23.04
CA PRO A 202 39.00 16.21 -21.77
C PRO A 202 39.39 17.45 -20.94
N TYR A 203 38.93 18.65 -21.28
CA TYR A 203 39.27 19.93 -20.63
C TYR A 203 38.09 20.64 -19.94
N GLU A 204 36.88 20.07 -19.94
CA GLU A 204 35.75 20.68 -19.24
C GLU A 204 35.71 20.20 -17.78
N LYS A 205 35.97 21.13 -16.84
CA LYS A 205 36.03 20.86 -15.40
C LYS A 205 34.78 20.11 -14.95
N PRO A 206 34.91 18.99 -14.24
CA PRO A 206 33.75 18.24 -13.81
C PRO A 206 32.98 19.04 -12.75
N SER A 207 31.65 18.95 -12.81
CA SER A 207 30.74 19.48 -11.79
C SER A 207 31.09 18.92 -10.40
N ILE A 208 30.87 19.74 -9.38
CA ILE A 208 31.28 19.53 -7.97
C ILE A 208 30.88 18.15 -7.41
N GLU A 209 29.80 17.54 -7.92
CA GLU A 209 29.38 16.18 -7.56
C GLU A 209 30.39 15.08 -7.96
N LEU A 210 31.14 15.26 -9.05
CA LEU A 210 32.14 14.28 -9.50
C LEU A 210 33.42 14.38 -8.67
N TYR A 211 33.76 15.56 -8.14
CA TYR A 211 34.86 15.73 -7.18
C TYR A 211 34.52 15.03 -5.87
N CYS A 212 33.30 15.19 -5.37
CA CYS A 212 32.85 14.52 -4.16
C CYS A 212 32.89 12.99 -4.33
N LEU A 213 32.43 12.46 -5.48
CA LEU A 213 32.55 11.04 -5.80
C LEU A 213 34.00 10.59 -5.97
N LEU A 214 34.85 11.32 -6.71
CA LEU A 214 36.26 10.98 -6.88
C LEU A 214 37.07 11.07 -5.58
N ASP A 215 36.75 11.99 -4.68
CA ASP A 215 37.37 12.11 -3.34
C ASP A 215 36.91 10.97 -2.41
N ILE A 216 35.66 10.51 -2.55
CA ILE A 216 35.18 9.26 -1.94
C ILE A 216 35.93 8.05 -2.52
N PHE A 217 36.17 8.03 -3.83
CA PHE A 217 36.90 6.96 -4.52
C PHE A 217 38.41 6.94 -4.19
N HIS A 218 39.02 8.08 -3.89
CA HIS A 218 40.46 8.19 -3.59
C HIS A 218 40.82 8.03 -2.10
N GLY A 219 39.86 7.64 -1.24
CA GLY A 219 40.13 7.36 0.17
C GLY A 219 40.65 8.56 0.96
N ARG A 220 40.42 9.80 0.50
CA ARG A 220 40.78 11.02 1.24
C ARG A 220 39.56 11.57 1.97
N ILE A 221 39.21 10.92 3.07
CA ILE A 221 38.47 11.60 4.15
C ILE A 221 39.49 12.42 4.93
N GLY A 222 39.97 13.50 4.31
CA GLY A 222 40.68 14.57 4.99
C GLY A 222 39.66 15.66 5.28
N ALA A 223 39.22 15.74 6.54
CA ALA A 223 38.42 16.84 7.05
C ALA A 223 38.94 18.19 6.51
N THR A 224 38.15 18.84 5.67
CA THR A 224 38.29 20.28 5.47
C THR A 224 37.02 20.91 6.02
N SER A 225 37.20 21.50 7.20
CA SER A 225 36.26 22.37 7.86
C SER A 225 35.77 23.43 6.87
N TYR A 226 34.46 23.52 6.69
CA TYR A 226 33.83 24.73 6.16
C TYR A 226 33.84 25.79 7.27
N GLN A 227 34.66 26.82 7.09
CA GLN A 227 34.31 28.19 7.48
C GLN A 227 33.66 28.87 6.27
#